data_AF-A0A8H6YI78-F1
#
_entry.id   AF-A0A8H6YI78-F1
#
_cell.length_a   1.000
_cell.length_b   1.000
_cell.length_c   1.000
_cell.angle_alpha   90.00
_cell.angle_beta   90.00
_cell.angle_gamma   90.00
#
_symmetry.space_group_name_H-M   'P 1'
#
loop_
_entity.id
_entity.type
_entity.pdbx_description
1 polymer ?
#
loop_
_entity_poly.entity_id
_entity_poly.type
_entity_poly.pdbx_seq_one_letter_code
_entity_poly.pdbx_strand_id
1 'polypeptide(L)'
;MSDDTSTRFIRLGNANYPEWAMRMEAILIRKGLWDGIVEILVGKKKADGKEKTAEEMKEERDSLIAGRDAAKMAEARAELILRVEDGQLAHMTARDPMEVWQNLQRLHRAAGFATSLALRRRFLTAKKLDDEPMEAWIGRVQTLVLRMEHAGIDVTAQDQILAMTMGLPPSYTAVIINFDATPPEQLTVNHVITRLLNEETRQSSDPTSRSSPDNIVDEAMAAVATRRDPADVACFFCDKKGHFKSNCPEKTAWEAAKRRKKSDTAAMVEGADSDSDGCW
;
A
#
# COMPACT_ATOMS: atom_id res chain seq x y z
N MET A 1 -9.03 6.78 -43.19
CA MET A 1 -9.10 5.44 -42.60
C MET A 1 -7.85 5.23 -41.77
N SER A 2 -7.92 5.51 -40.47
CA SER A 2 -6.92 5.14 -39.46
C SER A 2 -7.42 5.69 -38.12
N ASP A 3 -8.17 4.89 -37.35
CA ASP A 3 -8.16 5.02 -35.89
C ASP A 3 -8.72 3.77 -35.17
N ASP A 4 -8.48 2.57 -35.71
CA ASP A 4 -8.82 1.32 -35.03
C ASP A 4 -7.58 0.66 -34.44
N THR A 5 -6.79 1.45 -33.71
CA THR A 5 -6.07 0.89 -32.57
C THR A 5 -7.10 0.71 -31.46
N SER A 6 -8.03 -0.20 -31.71
CA SER A 6 -9.14 -0.54 -30.83
C SER A 6 -8.59 -0.65 -29.43
N THR A 7 -9.16 0.11 -28.50
CA THR A 7 -8.88 0.05 -27.06
C THR A 7 -9.18 -1.36 -26.57
N ARG A 8 -8.21 -2.26 -26.78
CA ARG A 8 -8.34 -3.71 -26.59
C ARG A 8 -8.02 -3.98 -25.13
N PHE A 9 -9.06 -4.13 -24.33
CA PHE A 9 -8.94 -4.58 -22.95
C PHE A 9 -9.44 -6.01 -22.83
N ILE A 10 -9.14 -6.63 -21.69
CA ILE A 10 -9.47 -8.03 -21.41
C ILE A 10 -10.99 -8.20 -21.53
N ARG A 11 -11.43 -9.22 -22.26
CA ARG A 11 -12.85 -9.57 -22.40
C ARG A 11 -13.45 -9.94 -21.05
N LEU A 12 -14.77 -9.81 -20.92
CA LEU A 12 -15.45 -10.18 -19.69
C LEU A 12 -15.37 -11.70 -19.47
N GLY A 13 -14.75 -12.10 -18.37
CA GLY A 13 -14.82 -13.44 -17.81
C GLY A 13 -15.45 -13.41 -16.41
N ASN A 14 -15.24 -14.47 -15.63
CA ASN A 14 -15.86 -14.62 -14.31
C ASN A 14 -15.21 -13.82 -13.18
N ALA A 15 -14.06 -13.18 -13.42
CA ALA A 15 -13.20 -12.65 -12.35
C ALA A 15 -12.78 -11.18 -12.51
N ASN A 16 -13.19 -10.52 -13.60
CA ASN A 16 -12.72 -9.19 -13.99
C ASN A 16 -13.87 -8.23 -14.32
N TYR A 17 -15.10 -8.54 -13.89
CA TYR A 17 -16.26 -7.69 -14.14
C TYR A 17 -16.06 -6.22 -13.73
N PRO A 18 -15.49 -5.88 -12.55
CA PRO A 18 -15.33 -4.48 -12.14
C PRO A 18 -14.48 -3.68 -13.14
N GLU A 19 -13.30 -4.20 -13.48
CA GLU A 19 -12.39 -3.52 -14.39
C GLU A 19 -12.85 -3.60 -15.86
N TRP A 20 -13.64 -4.61 -16.22
CA TRP A 20 -14.29 -4.71 -17.51
C TRP A 20 -15.41 -3.67 -17.65
N ALA A 21 -16.28 -3.54 -16.65
CA ALA A 21 -17.42 -2.64 -16.65
C ALA A 21 -16.95 -1.19 -16.82
N MET A 22 -15.97 -0.75 -16.04
CA MET A 22 -15.39 0.61 -16.15
C MET A 22 -14.88 0.90 -17.57
N ARG A 23 -14.16 -0.04 -18.19
CA ARG A 23 -13.61 0.16 -19.54
C ARG A 23 -14.68 0.07 -20.62
N MET A 24 -15.66 -0.80 -20.44
CA MET A 24 -16.76 -0.97 -21.38
C MET A 24 -17.65 0.26 -21.41
N GLU A 25 -17.99 0.80 -20.23
CA GLU A 25 -18.69 2.06 -20.07
C GLU A 25 -17.95 3.19 -20.79
N ALA A 26 -16.63 3.33 -20.57
CA ALA A 26 -15.83 4.36 -21.24
C ALA A 26 -15.87 4.25 -22.77
N ILE A 27 -15.89 3.03 -23.33
CA ILE A 27 -16.03 2.83 -24.79
C ILE A 27 -17.41 3.26 -25.27
N LEU A 28 -18.46 2.89 -24.55
CA LEU A 28 -19.83 3.25 -24.91
C LEU A 28 -20.03 4.77 -24.84
N ILE A 29 -19.49 5.42 -23.82
CA ILE A 29 -19.49 6.90 -23.70
C ILE A 29 -18.79 7.52 -24.91
N ARG A 30 -17.58 7.07 -25.25
CA ARG A 30 -16.82 7.60 -26.40
C ARG A 30 -17.57 7.43 -27.72
N LYS A 31 -18.36 6.36 -27.86
CA LYS A 31 -19.19 6.12 -29.05
C LYS A 31 -20.56 6.80 -28.99
N GLY A 32 -20.90 7.51 -27.91
CA GLY A 32 -22.22 8.11 -27.74
C GLY A 32 -23.36 7.09 -27.60
N LEU A 33 -23.04 5.92 -27.04
CA LEU A 33 -23.91 4.76 -26.85
C LEU A 33 -24.24 4.49 -25.37
N TRP A 34 -23.76 5.33 -24.46
CA TRP A 34 -24.02 5.18 -23.02
C TRP A 34 -25.27 5.97 -22.60
N ASP A 35 -25.13 7.30 -22.53
CA ASP A 35 -26.21 8.21 -22.11
C ASP A 35 -27.39 8.13 -23.07
N GLY A 36 -28.59 7.92 -22.53
CA GLY A 36 -29.80 7.84 -23.32
C GLY A 36 -30.01 6.49 -24.01
N ILE A 37 -29.08 5.53 -23.89
CA ILE A 37 -29.18 4.21 -24.55
C ILE A 37 -29.06 3.08 -23.53
N VAL A 38 -27.88 2.94 -22.91
CA VAL A 38 -27.60 1.94 -21.87
C VAL A 38 -27.94 2.48 -20.50
N GLU A 39 -27.56 3.73 -20.22
CA GLU A 39 -27.95 4.43 -19.00
C GLU A 39 -29.02 5.49 -19.30
N ILE A 40 -30.11 5.45 -18.54
CA ILE A 40 -31.19 6.44 -18.61
C ILE A 40 -31.20 7.22 -17.31
N LEU A 41 -30.69 8.45 -17.41
CA LEU A 41 -30.67 9.43 -16.33
C LEU A 41 -31.90 10.33 -16.46
N VAL A 42 -32.58 10.53 -15.35
CA VAL A 42 -33.72 11.45 -15.25
C VAL A 42 -33.33 12.60 -14.32
N GLY A 43 -33.55 13.83 -14.77
CA GLY A 43 -33.25 15.00 -13.96
C GLY A 43 -34.15 15.06 -12.73
N LYS A 44 -33.57 15.22 -11.53
CA LYS A 44 -34.32 15.26 -10.26
C LYS A 44 -35.19 16.52 -10.08
N LYS A 45 -34.95 17.55 -10.89
CA LYS A 45 -35.64 18.84 -10.82
C LYS A 45 -36.40 19.14 -12.12
N LYS A 46 -37.51 19.83 -11.96
CA LYS A 46 -38.31 20.41 -13.03
C LYS A 46 -37.69 21.70 -13.55
N ALA A 47 -38.19 22.21 -14.67
CA ALA A 47 -37.80 23.50 -15.24
C ALA A 47 -38.08 24.69 -14.30
N ASP A 48 -39.02 24.54 -13.36
CA ASP A 48 -39.36 25.54 -12.34
C ASP A 48 -38.49 25.43 -11.06
N GLY A 49 -37.50 24.53 -11.03
CA GLY A 49 -36.59 24.32 -9.91
C GLY A 49 -37.12 23.41 -8.78
N LYS A 50 -38.39 22.97 -8.84
CA LYS A 50 -38.95 22.02 -7.85
C LYS A 50 -38.45 20.60 -8.11
N GLU A 51 -38.39 19.78 -7.05
CA GLU A 51 -38.08 18.36 -7.19
C GLU A 51 -39.23 17.62 -7.90
N LYS A 52 -38.87 16.68 -8.79
CA LYS A 52 -39.84 15.79 -9.44
C LYS A 52 -40.32 14.73 -8.44
N THR A 53 -41.59 14.36 -8.53
CA THR A 53 -42.11 13.21 -7.79
C THR A 53 -41.53 11.90 -8.36
N ALA A 54 -41.61 10.81 -7.58
CA ALA A 54 -41.17 9.49 -8.05
C ALA A 54 -41.94 9.03 -9.30
N GLU A 55 -43.22 9.38 -9.40
CA GLU A 55 -44.08 9.08 -10.54
C GLU A 55 -43.65 9.87 -11.78
N GLU A 56 -43.42 11.18 -11.65
CA GLU A 56 -42.93 12.02 -12.75
C GLU A 56 -41.57 11.56 -13.27
N MET A 57 -40.66 11.17 -12.36
CA MET A 57 -39.35 10.62 -12.77
C MET A 57 -39.50 9.29 -13.51
N LYS A 58 -40.47 8.45 -13.12
CA LYS A 58 -40.74 7.18 -13.77
C LYS A 58 -41.33 7.40 -15.17
N GLU A 59 -42.31 8.29 -15.30
CA GLU A 59 -42.91 8.61 -16.60
C GLU A 59 -41.89 9.18 -17.59
N GLU A 60 -41.02 10.09 -17.14
CA GLU A 60 -39.94 10.61 -17.97
C GLU A 60 -38.93 9.53 -18.34
N ARG A 61 -38.58 8.65 -17.40
CA ARG A 61 -37.73 7.49 -17.68
C ARG A 61 -38.36 6.60 -18.75
N ASP A 62 -39.62 6.25 -18.61
CA ASP A 62 -40.35 5.37 -19.53
C ASP A 62 -40.47 6.01 -20.92
N SER A 63 -40.72 7.32 -20.97
CA SER A 63 -40.70 8.11 -22.22
C SER A 63 -39.32 8.09 -22.89
N LEU A 64 -38.25 8.31 -22.14
CA LEU A 64 -36.87 8.23 -22.65
C LEU A 64 -36.52 6.82 -23.14
N ILE A 65 -36.94 5.79 -22.41
CA ILE A 65 -36.77 4.38 -22.78
C ILE A 65 -37.46 4.07 -24.12
N ALA A 66 -38.67 4.59 -24.33
CA ALA A 66 -39.43 4.40 -25.55
C ALA A 66 -38.87 5.20 -26.74
N GLY A 67 -38.27 6.37 -26.48
CA GLY A 67 -37.68 7.26 -27.49
C GLY A 67 -36.27 6.89 -27.96
N ARG A 68 -35.71 5.76 -27.50
CA ARG A 68 -34.33 5.36 -27.83
C ARG A 68 -34.19 4.97 -29.30
N ASP A 69 -33.10 5.43 -29.91
CA ASP A 69 -32.77 5.08 -31.29
C ASP A 69 -32.43 3.58 -31.43
N ALA A 70 -33.17 2.87 -32.28
CA ALA A 70 -33.05 1.43 -32.45
C ALA A 70 -31.69 1.00 -33.04
N ALA A 71 -31.09 1.82 -33.91
CA ALA A 71 -29.79 1.51 -34.51
C ALA A 71 -28.68 1.64 -33.45
N LYS A 72 -28.70 2.69 -32.63
CA LYS A 72 -27.79 2.86 -31.49
C LYS A 72 -27.96 1.77 -30.44
N MET A 73 -29.19 1.33 -30.17
CA MET A 73 -29.43 0.19 -29.27
C MET A 73 -28.79 -1.09 -29.80
N ALA A 74 -28.95 -1.37 -31.09
CA ALA A 74 -28.35 -2.54 -31.73
C ALA A 74 -26.81 -2.47 -31.74
N GLU A 75 -26.25 -1.28 -32.00
CA GLU A 75 -24.80 -1.04 -31.96
C GLU A 75 -24.24 -1.23 -30.54
N ALA A 76 -24.86 -0.60 -29.53
CA ALA A 76 -24.46 -0.76 -28.13
C ALA A 76 -24.46 -2.23 -27.71
N ARG A 77 -25.51 -2.97 -28.08
CA ARG A 77 -25.60 -4.41 -27.81
C ARG A 77 -24.50 -5.20 -28.52
N ALA A 78 -24.20 -4.90 -29.78
CA ALA A 78 -23.13 -5.56 -30.51
C ALA A 78 -21.77 -5.30 -29.86
N GLU A 79 -21.50 -4.06 -29.46
CA GLU A 79 -20.25 -3.68 -28.78
C GLU A 79 -20.08 -4.40 -27.44
N LEU A 80 -21.17 -4.60 -26.69
CA LEU A 80 -21.18 -5.41 -25.47
C LEU A 80 -20.83 -6.87 -25.78
N ILE A 81 -21.53 -7.50 -26.72
CA ILE A 81 -21.34 -8.93 -27.07
C ILE A 81 -19.92 -9.20 -27.57
N LEU A 82 -19.33 -8.30 -28.37
CA LEU A 82 -17.98 -8.49 -28.91
C LEU A 82 -16.87 -8.40 -27.85
N ARG A 83 -17.19 -7.94 -26.63
CA ARG A 83 -16.22 -7.73 -25.54
C ARG A 83 -16.40 -8.68 -24.36
N VAL A 84 -17.11 -9.78 -24.55
CA VAL A 84 -17.21 -10.86 -23.56
C VAL A 84 -16.58 -12.15 -24.06
N GLU A 85 -16.27 -13.06 -23.14
CA GLU A 85 -15.93 -14.44 -23.45
C GLU A 85 -17.21 -15.26 -23.72
N ASP A 86 -17.09 -16.35 -24.48
CA ASP A 86 -18.22 -17.19 -24.89
C ASP A 86 -19.07 -17.68 -23.70
N GLY A 87 -18.44 -17.93 -22.55
CA GLY A 87 -19.11 -18.33 -21.32
C GLY A 87 -20.10 -17.30 -20.76
N GLN A 88 -20.02 -16.03 -21.17
CA GLN A 88 -20.94 -14.98 -20.74
C GLN A 88 -22.13 -14.79 -21.70
N LEU A 89 -22.07 -15.32 -22.93
CA LEU A 89 -23.06 -15.05 -23.98
C LEU A 89 -24.48 -15.52 -23.61
N ALA A 90 -24.58 -16.57 -22.79
CA ALA A 90 -25.87 -17.05 -22.26
C ALA A 90 -26.63 -15.98 -21.46
N HIS A 91 -25.93 -14.97 -20.92
CA HIS A 91 -26.51 -13.90 -20.12
C HIS A 91 -26.84 -12.63 -20.93
N MET A 92 -26.65 -12.66 -22.25
CA MET A 92 -26.79 -11.50 -23.16
C MET A 92 -27.86 -11.69 -24.23
N THR A 93 -28.85 -12.54 -23.95
CA THR A 93 -29.94 -12.89 -24.87
C THR A 93 -30.96 -11.76 -25.07
N ALA A 94 -31.07 -10.85 -24.10
CA ALA A 94 -31.91 -9.66 -24.20
C ALA A 94 -31.56 -8.79 -25.42
N ARG A 95 -32.58 -8.19 -26.04
CA ARG A 95 -32.44 -7.29 -27.20
C ARG A 95 -32.05 -5.88 -26.77
N ASP A 96 -32.48 -5.47 -25.58
CA ASP A 96 -32.18 -4.17 -25.01
C ASP A 96 -30.77 -4.16 -24.38
N PRO A 97 -29.85 -3.30 -24.84
CA PRO A 97 -28.50 -3.23 -24.26
C PRO A 97 -28.50 -2.81 -22.78
N MET A 98 -29.49 -2.03 -22.32
CA MET A 98 -29.65 -1.70 -20.90
C MET A 98 -29.92 -2.97 -20.09
N GLU A 99 -30.84 -3.81 -20.56
CA GLU A 99 -31.20 -5.06 -19.88
C GLU A 99 -30.01 -6.03 -19.86
N VAL A 100 -29.26 -6.13 -20.97
CA VAL A 100 -28.00 -6.90 -21.03
C VAL A 100 -27.02 -6.41 -19.97
N TRP A 101 -26.78 -5.10 -19.89
CA TRP A 101 -25.88 -4.51 -18.89
C TRP A 101 -26.32 -4.84 -17.45
N GLN A 102 -27.60 -4.64 -17.14
CA GLN A 102 -28.15 -4.91 -15.82
C GLN A 102 -28.09 -6.41 -15.44
N ASN A 103 -28.28 -7.31 -16.40
CA ASN A 103 -28.17 -8.75 -16.17
C ASN A 103 -26.72 -9.15 -15.85
N LEU A 104 -25.74 -8.64 -16.60
CA LEU A 104 -24.33 -8.84 -16.29
C LEU A 104 -23.98 -8.26 -14.91
N GLN A 105 -24.42 -7.03 -14.64
CA GLN A 105 -24.22 -6.39 -13.34
C GLN A 105 -24.80 -7.24 -12.21
N ARG A 106 -26.00 -7.78 -12.35
CA ARG A 106 -26.64 -8.62 -11.34
C ARG A 106 -25.89 -9.93 -11.14
N LEU A 107 -25.48 -10.59 -12.23
CA LEU A 107 -24.76 -11.86 -12.16
C LEU A 107 -23.42 -11.72 -11.43
N HIS A 108 -22.64 -10.70 -11.80
CA HIS A 108 -21.33 -10.47 -11.24
C HIS A 108 -21.38 -9.79 -9.86
N ARG A 109 -22.45 -9.05 -9.55
CA ARG A 109 -22.75 -8.57 -8.18
C ARG A 109 -23.27 -9.66 -7.26
N ALA A 110 -23.92 -10.69 -7.79
CA ALA A 110 -24.39 -11.85 -7.02
C ALA A 110 -23.21 -12.75 -6.60
N ALA A 111 -22.14 -12.13 -6.09
CA ALA A 111 -21.09 -12.80 -5.36
C ALA A 111 -21.73 -13.50 -4.16
N GLY A 112 -21.84 -14.82 -4.24
CA GLY A 112 -22.31 -15.63 -3.12
C GLY A 112 -21.42 -15.44 -1.88
N PHE A 113 -21.90 -15.91 -0.73
CA PHE A 113 -21.19 -15.80 0.55
C PHE A 113 -19.71 -16.22 0.47
N ALA A 114 -19.40 -17.30 -0.27
CA ALA A 114 -18.04 -17.79 -0.46
C ALA A 114 -17.12 -16.79 -1.19
N THR A 115 -17.61 -16.14 -2.25
CA THR A 115 -16.86 -15.12 -3.02
C THR A 115 -16.65 -13.88 -2.16
N SER A 116 -17.68 -13.43 -1.45
CA SER A 116 -17.59 -12.31 -0.51
C SER A 116 -16.56 -12.56 0.58
N LEU A 117 -16.59 -13.75 1.19
CA LEU A 117 -15.63 -14.17 2.20
C LEU A 117 -14.21 -14.29 1.63
N ALA A 118 -14.04 -14.79 0.41
CA ALA A 118 -12.75 -14.87 -0.25
C ALA A 118 -12.15 -13.47 -0.52
N LEU A 119 -12.97 -12.51 -0.96
CA LEU A 119 -12.56 -11.12 -1.15
C LEU A 119 -12.16 -10.46 0.17
N ARG A 120 -12.98 -10.60 1.22
CA ARG A 120 -12.66 -10.09 2.57
C ARG A 120 -11.36 -10.69 3.11
N ARG A 121 -11.15 -11.99 2.95
CA ARG A 121 -9.89 -12.66 3.35
C ARG A 121 -8.71 -12.05 2.61
N ARG A 122 -8.77 -11.96 1.27
CA ARG A 122 -7.70 -11.36 0.46
C ARG A 122 -7.40 -9.92 0.86
N PHE A 123 -8.43 -9.13 1.15
CA PHE A 123 -8.30 -7.75 1.60
C PHE A 123 -7.59 -7.64 2.95
N LEU A 124 -8.04 -8.41 3.95
CA LEU A 124 -7.47 -8.38 5.31
C LEU A 124 -6.10 -9.06 5.42
N THR A 125 -5.75 -9.98 4.51
CA THR A 125 -4.44 -10.65 4.51
C THR A 125 -3.49 -10.10 3.46
N ALA A 126 -3.84 -9.01 2.78
CA ALA A 126 -2.96 -8.38 1.80
C ALA A 126 -1.68 -7.88 2.50
N LYS A 127 -0.53 -8.11 1.86
CA LYS A 127 0.77 -7.60 2.32
C LYS A 127 1.52 -6.98 1.15
N LYS A 128 2.26 -5.91 1.44
CA LYS A 128 3.21 -5.31 0.52
C LYS A 128 4.36 -6.30 0.30
N LEU A 129 4.77 -6.48 -0.95
CA LEU A 129 5.94 -7.30 -1.27
C LEU A 129 7.22 -6.48 -1.06
N ASP A 130 8.34 -7.16 -0.81
CA ASP A 130 9.63 -6.51 -0.51
C ASP A 130 10.06 -5.60 -1.67
N ASP A 131 10.03 -6.11 -2.91
CA ASP A 131 10.42 -5.39 -4.13
C ASP A 131 9.28 -4.58 -4.79
N GLU A 132 8.11 -4.51 -4.17
CA GLU A 132 7.00 -3.77 -4.73
C GLU A 132 7.09 -2.29 -4.35
N PRO A 133 6.96 -1.34 -5.31
CA PRO A 133 6.89 0.07 -4.98
C PRO A 133 5.58 0.39 -4.23
N MET A 134 5.62 1.38 -3.33
CA MET A 134 4.50 1.77 -2.50
C MET A 134 3.26 2.15 -3.32
N GLU A 135 3.46 2.81 -4.47
CA GLU A 135 2.38 3.13 -5.40
C GLU A 135 1.65 1.88 -5.92
N ALA A 136 2.40 0.83 -6.28
CA ALA A 136 1.80 -0.43 -6.73
C ALA A 136 1.05 -1.13 -5.59
N TRP A 137 1.60 -1.13 -4.37
CA TRP A 137 0.94 -1.67 -3.19
C TRP A 137 -0.42 -0.98 -2.93
N ILE A 138 -0.42 0.36 -2.91
CA ILE A 138 -1.63 1.17 -2.73
C ILE A 138 -2.64 0.86 -3.86
N GLY A 139 -2.17 0.80 -5.11
CA GLY A 139 -3.00 0.46 -6.26
C GLY A 139 -3.64 -0.93 -6.15
N ARG A 140 -2.92 -1.94 -5.62
CA ARG A 140 -3.49 -3.27 -5.37
C ARG A 140 -4.57 -3.24 -4.29
N VAL A 141 -4.34 -2.53 -3.19
CA VAL A 141 -5.35 -2.39 -2.12
C VAL A 141 -6.60 -1.70 -2.65
N GLN A 142 -6.44 -0.59 -3.39
CA GLN A 142 -7.56 0.12 -4.02
C GLN A 142 -8.31 -0.75 -5.04
N THR A 143 -7.60 -1.59 -5.80
CA THR A 143 -8.22 -2.56 -6.71
C THR A 143 -9.05 -3.60 -5.94
N LEU A 144 -8.59 -4.04 -4.76
CA LEU A 144 -9.38 -4.94 -3.90
C LEU A 144 -10.63 -4.26 -3.36
N VAL A 145 -10.53 -2.99 -2.93
CA VAL A 145 -11.68 -2.17 -2.50
C VAL A 145 -12.72 -2.08 -3.62
N LEU A 146 -12.28 -1.68 -4.82
CA LEU A 146 -13.14 -1.58 -5.99
C LEU A 146 -13.90 -2.90 -6.28
N ARG A 147 -13.19 -4.04 -6.21
CA ARG A 147 -13.79 -5.37 -6.41
C ARG A 147 -14.79 -5.73 -5.32
N MET A 148 -14.52 -5.33 -4.08
CA MET A 148 -15.43 -5.55 -2.94
C MET A 148 -16.72 -4.72 -3.10
N GLU A 149 -16.60 -3.44 -3.43
CA GLU A 149 -17.75 -2.57 -3.70
C GLU A 149 -18.60 -3.09 -4.86
N HIS A 150 -17.95 -3.58 -5.92
CA HIS A 150 -18.63 -4.22 -7.04
C HIS A 150 -19.28 -5.57 -6.69
N ALA A 151 -18.84 -6.23 -5.63
CA ALA A 151 -19.50 -7.42 -5.09
C ALA A 151 -20.62 -7.08 -4.09
N GLY A 152 -20.95 -5.79 -3.91
CA GLY A 152 -21.94 -5.32 -2.94
C GLY A 152 -21.43 -5.38 -1.49
N ILE A 153 -20.12 -5.34 -1.29
CA ILE A 153 -19.50 -5.32 0.03
C ILE A 153 -19.12 -3.87 0.34
N ASP A 154 -19.73 -3.31 1.38
CA ASP A 154 -19.35 -1.99 1.87
C ASP A 154 -17.97 -2.04 2.53
N VAL A 155 -17.09 -1.14 2.09
CA VAL A 155 -15.74 -0.96 2.65
C VAL A 155 -15.62 0.47 3.15
N THR A 156 -15.47 0.64 4.46
CA THR A 156 -15.37 1.97 5.06
C THR A 156 -13.99 2.58 4.81
N ALA A 157 -13.86 3.90 4.89
CA ALA A 157 -12.55 4.57 4.82
C ALA A 157 -11.57 4.03 5.87
N GLN A 158 -12.07 3.68 7.06
CA GLN A 158 -11.29 3.06 8.13
C GLN A 158 -10.77 1.67 7.73
N ASP A 159 -11.60 0.84 7.08
CA ASP A 159 -11.17 -0.47 6.57
C ASP A 159 -10.06 -0.34 5.53
N GLN A 160 -10.16 0.67 4.65
CA GLN A 160 -9.13 0.94 3.64
C GLN A 160 -7.80 1.33 4.28
N ILE A 161 -7.83 2.24 5.26
CA ILE A 161 -6.64 2.68 5.99
C ILE A 161 -6.01 1.48 6.72
N LEU A 162 -6.82 0.69 7.42
CA LEU A 162 -6.36 -0.51 8.12
C LEU A 162 -5.68 -1.50 7.18
N ALA A 163 -6.28 -1.78 6.01
CA ALA A 163 -5.69 -2.69 5.03
C ALA A 163 -4.38 -2.14 4.45
N MET A 164 -4.30 -0.83 4.20
CA MET A 164 -3.07 -0.19 3.69
C MET A 164 -1.93 -0.24 4.70
N THR A 165 -2.21 -0.15 6.01
CA THR A 165 -1.18 -0.08 7.07
C THR A 165 -0.80 -1.44 7.65
N MET A 166 -1.76 -2.35 7.84
CA MET A 166 -1.53 -3.68 8.42
C MET A 166 -0.68 -4.58 7.51
N GLY A 167 -0.72 -4.34 6.19
CA GLY A 167 0.06 -5.09 5.21
C GLY A 167 1.51 -4.64 5.03
N LEU A 168 1.97 -3.60 5.75
CA LEU A 168 3.29 -3.00 5.55
C LEU A 168 4.41 -3.74 6.31
N PRO A 169 5.65 -3.74 5.79
CA PRO A 169 6.79 -4.32 6.49
C PRO A 169 7.21 -3.47 7.69
N PRO A 170 7.99 -4.04 8.65
CA PRO A 170 8.39 -3.35 9.87
C PRO A 170 9.13 -2.02 9.68
N SER A 171 9.73 -1.78 8.50
CA SER A 171 10.38 -0.51 8.17
C SER A 171 9.43 0.69 8.21
N TYR A 172 8.12 0.47 8.07
CA TYR A 172 7.08 1.50 8.12
C TYR A 172 6.48 1.74 9.51
N THR A 173 6.96 1.02 10.55
CA THR A 173 6.41 1.10 11.92
C THR A 173 6.33 2.54 12.45
N ALA A 174 7.34 3.37 12.20
CA ALA A 174 7.35 4.77 12.65
C ALA A 174 6.22 5.61 12.05
N VAL A 175 5.86 5.35 10.79
CA VAL A 175 4.76 6.06 10.11
C VAL A 175 3.40 5.56 10.59
N ILE A 176 3.28 4.26 10.86
CA ILE A 176 2.06 3.68 11.44
C ILE A 176 1.76 4.31 12.82
N ILE A 177 2.77 4.42 13.68
CA ILE A 177 2.63 5.09 14.99
C ILE A 177 2.18 6.54 14.83
N ASN A 178 2.66 7.24 13.80
CA ASN A 178 2.23 8.61 13.50
C ASN A 178 0.75 8.67 13.11
N PHE A 179 0.28 7.72 12.32
CA PHE A 179 -1.14 7.61 11.97
C PHE A 179 -2.01 7.36 13.20
N ASP A 180 -1.59 6.47 14.11
CA ASP A 180 -2.33 6.19 15.34
C ASP A 180 -2.44 7.41 16.26
N ALA A 181 -1.46 8.31 16.20
CA ALA A 181 -1.46 9.58 16.94
C ALA A 181 -2.19 10.73 16.21
N THR A 182 -2.59 10.53 14.95
CA THR A 182 -3.26 11.56 14.14
C THR A 182 -4.75 11.61 14.50
N PRO A 183 -5.34 12.81 14.68
CA PRO A 183 -6.77 12.94 14.96
C PRO A 183 -7.63 12.26 13.88
N PRO A 184 -8.71 11.54 14.25
CA PRO A 184 -9.56 10.81 13.31
C PRO A 184 -10.12 11.68 12.17
N GLU A 185 -10.37 12.97 12.44
CA GLU A 185 -10.91 13.92 11.46
C GLU A 185 -9.90 14.25 10.35
N GLN A 186 -8.60 14.06 10.62
CA GLN A 186 -7.51 14.34 9.68
C GLN A 186 -6.99 13.08 8.99
N LEU A 187 -7.24 11.90 9.56
CA LEU A 187 -6.77 10.61 9.05
C LEU A 187 -7.65 10.11 7.89
N THR A 188 -7.52 10.79 6.75
CA THR A 188 -8.19 10.41 5.50
C THR A 188 -7.36 9.42 4.70
N VAL A 189 -7.99 8.65 3.81
CA VAL A 189 -7.30 7.74 2.87
C VAL A 189 -6.22 8.48 2.08
N ASN A 190 -6.53 9.69 1.58
CA ASN A 190 -5.57 10.51 0.82
C ASN A 190 -4.38 10.97 1.67
N HIS A 191 -4.61 11.30 2.95
CA HIS A 191 -3.52 11.64 3.88
C HIS A 191 -2.56 10.47 4.05
N VAL A 192 -3.10 9.26 4.28
CA VAL A 192 -2.32 8.03 4.44
C VAL A 192 -1.52 7.72 3.18
N ILE A 193 -2.16 7.74 2.01
CA ILE A 193 -1.49 7.54 0.71
C ILE A 193 -0.30 8.49 0.54
N THR A 194 -0.53 9.79 0.77
CA THR A 194 0.51 10.82 0.61
C THR A 194 1.69 10.57 1.55
N ARG A 195 1.40 10.21 2.81
CA ARG A 195 2.43 9.95 3.82
C ARG A 195 3.23 8.69 3.52
N LEU A 196 2.58 7.62 3.04
CA LEU A 196 3.25 6.37 2.66
C LEU A 196 4.19 6.57 1.47
N LEU A 197 3.79 7.33 0.44
CA LEU A 197 4.65 7.64 -0.71
C LEU A 197 5.86 8.50 -0.31
N ASN A 198 5.65 9.48 0.57
CA ASN A 198 6.74 10.30 1.11
C ASN A 198 7.72 9.46 1.96
N GLU A 199 7.21 8.48 2.71
CA GLU A 199 8.03 7.56 3.49
C GLU A 199 8.94 6.70 2.61
N GLU A 200 8.42 6.14 1.52
CA GLU A 200 9.23 5.37 0.57
C GLU A 200 10.34 6.23 -0.06
N THR A 201 10.02 7.47 -0.40
CA THR A 201 11.01 8.45 -0.89
C THR A 201 12.10 8.70 0.16
N ARG A 202 11.73 8.79 1.44
CA ARG A 202 12.69 8.94 2.54
C ARG A 202 13.58 7.70 2.68
N GLN A 203 13.00 6.51 2.69
CA GLN A 203 13.73 5.24 2.84
C GLN A 203 14.71 5.00 1.69
N SER A 204 14.33 5.38 0.46
CA SER A 204 15.21 5.26 -0.71
C SER A 204 16.35 6.29 -0.75
N SER A 205 16.17 7.45 -0.09
CA SER A 205 17.22 8.45 0.10
C SER A 205 18.17 8.15 1.26
N ASP A 206 17.82 7.21 2.13
CA ASP A 206 18.67 6.81 3.26
C ASP A 206 19.74 5.79 2.79
N PRO A 207 21.04 6.15 2.81
CA PRO A 207 22.11 5.26 2.38
C PRO A 207 22.25 4.01 3.28
N THR A 208 21.60 3.97 4.44
CA THR A 208 21.65 2.82 5.35
C THR A 208 20.59 1.74 5.05
N SER A 209 19.58 2.02 4.21
CA SER A 209 18.50 1.05 3.92
C SER A 209 18.82 0.03 2.82
N ARG A 210 19.89 0.26 2.04
CA ARG A 210 20.42 -0.70 1.04
C ARG A 210 21.37 -1.70 1.69
N SER A 211 20.85 -2.55 2.58
CA SER A 211 21.59 -3.71 3.09
C SER A 211 21.05 -5.00 2.49
N SER A 212 21.38 -5.24 1.22
CA SER A 212 21.57 -6.63 0.75
C SER A 212 22.86 -7.16 1.38
N PRO A 213 22.89 -8.38 1.95
CA PRO A 213 24.03 -8.87 2.73
C PRO A 213 25.21 -9.36 1.89
N ASP A 214 25.19 -9.21 0.56
CA ASP A 214 26.27 -9.67 -0.32
C ASP A 214 26.98 -8.49 -0.98
N ASN A 215 28.02 -7.99 -0.28
CA ASN A 215 29.33 -7.61 -0.81
C ASN A 215 29.95 -6.57 0.14
N ILE A 216 30.76 -7.06 1.07
CA ILE A 216 31.72 -6.25 1.82
C ILE A 216 32.78 -5.77 0.82
N VAL A 217 32.77 -4.48 0.51
CA VAL A 217 34.00 -3.74 0.22
C VAL A 217 33.98 -2.47 1.08
N ASP A 218 34.90 -2.44 2.03
CA ASP A 218 35.18 -1.34 2.94
C ASP A 218 35.43 -0.04 2.16
N GLU A 219 34.45 0.85 2.15
CA GLU A 219 34.69 2.26 1.83
C GLU A 219 33.85 3.16 2.74
N ALA A 220 34.13 3.04 4.04
CA ALA A 220 33.52 3.84 5.08
C ALA A 220 34.24 5.18 5.26
N MET A 221 33.46 6.26 5.12
CA MET A 221 33.63 7.59 5.71
C MET A 221 34.76 8.50 5.19
N ALA A 222 34.48 9.18 4.07
CA ALA A 222 34.95 10.55 3.86
C ALA A 222 33.98 11.55 4.54
N ALA A 223 33.98 11.56 5.88
CA ALA A 223 33.39 12.65 6.66
C ALA A 223 34.52 13.58 7.09
N VAL A 224 34.38 14.86 6.76
CA VAL A 224 35.31 15.97 7.03
C VAL A 224 35.68 16.03 8.51
N ALA A 225 36.79 15.41 8.88
CA ALA A 225 37.46 15.64 10.15
C ALA A 225 38.45 16.78 9.94
N THR A 226 38.11 17.97 10.43
CA THR A 226 39.08 19.04 10.63
C THR A 226 40.18 18.50 11.55
N ARG A 227 41.36 18.25 10.99
CA ARG A 227 42.53 17.81 11.75
C ARG A 227 42.91 18.94 12.71
N ARG A 228 42.53 18.82 13.98
CA ARG A 228 43.11 19.63 15.06
C ARG A 228 44.52 19.12 15.33
N ASP A 229 45.47 20.05 15.33
CA ASP A 229 46.87 19.78 15.62
C ASP A 229 47.00 19.09 17.00
N PRO A 230 47.67 17.91 17.11
CA PRO A 230 47.74 17.16 18.36
C PRO A 230 48.32 17.93 19.55
N ALA A 231 49.06 19.02 19.29
CA ALA A 231 49.71 19.86 20.28
C ALA A 231 48.74 20.55 21.27
N ASP A 232 47.51 20.84 20.84
CA ASP A 232 46.53 21.57 21.66
C ASP A 232 45.49 20.68 22.34
N VAL A 233 45.53 19.36 22.10
CA VAL A 233 44.58 18.43 22.71
C VAL A 233 45.01 18.07 24.13
N ALA A 234 44.15 18.36 25.11
CA ALA A 234 44.35 17.97 26.51
C ALA A 234 43.86 16.54 26.77
N CYS A 235 44.66 15.75 27.46
CA CYS A 235 44.37 14.37 27.78
C CYS A 235 43.33 14.26 28.91
N PHE A 236 42.17 13.65 28.65
CA PHE A 236 41.09 13.40 29.63
C PHE A 236 41.44 12.40 30.77
N PHE A 237 42.72 12.13 31.04
CA PHE A 237 43.16 11.29 32.15
C PHE A 237 44.20 12.00 33.04
N CYS A 238 45.16 12.71 32.44
CA CYS A 238 46.21 13.42 33.17
C CYS A 238 46.20 14.94 32.97
N ASP A 239 45.24 15.45 32.19
CA ASP A 239 45.05 16.86 31.80
C ASP A 239 46.24 17.53 31.10
N LYS A 240 47.28 16.77 30.73
CA LYS A 240 48.43 17.25 29.95
C LYS A 240 48.09 17.33 28.46
N LYS A 241 48.63 18.35 27.78
CA LYS A 241 48.45 18.56 26.34
C LYS A 241 49.37 17.67 25.49
N GLY A 242 49.03 17.49 24.21
CA GLY A 242 49.89 16.80 23.23
C GLY A 242 49.52 15.35 22.94
N HIS A 243 48.53 14.76 23.63
CA HIS A 243 48.10 13.38 23.41
C HIS A 243 46.65 13.13 23.85
N PHE A 244 46.02 12.10 23.27
CA PHE A 244 44.69 11.64 23.67
C PHE A 244 44.77 10.62 24.82
N LYS A 245 43.65 10.42 25.52
CA LYS A 245 43.52 9.43 26.62
C LYS A 245 43.94 8.01 26.23
N SER A 246 43.81 7.63 24.96
CA SER A 246 44.27 6.34 24.43
C SER A 246 45.79 6.16 24.49
N ASN A 247 46.55 7.25 24.28
CA ASN A 247 48.01 7.23 24.22
C ASN A 247 48.65 7.89 25.46
N CYS A 248 47.95 7.89 26.60
CA CYS A 248 48.42 8.50 27.84
C CYS A 248 49.43 7.61 28.58
N PRO A 249 50.69 8.04 28.75
CA PRO A 249 51.72 7.25 29.43
C PRO A 249 51.34 6.99 30.90
N GLU A 250 50.76 7.98 31.58
CA GLU A 250 50.34 7.85 32.98
C GLU A 250 49.19 6.85 33.14
N LYS A 251 48.28 6.78 32.16
CA LYS A 251 47.22 5.77 32.14
C LYS A 251 47.81 4.38 32.00
N THR A 252 48.77 4.19 31.08
CA THR A 252 49.43 2.88 30.91
C THR A 252 50.21 2.45 32.15
N ALA A 253 50.89 3.40 32.82
CA ALA A 253 51.58 3.13 34.08
C ALA A 253 50.60 2.80 35.21
N TRP A 254 49.47 3.49 35.30
CA TRP A 254 48.41 3.23 36.28
C TRP A 254 47.76 1.85 36.08
N GLU A 255 47.47 1.47 34.83
CA GLU A 255 46.93 0.14 34.50
C GLU A 255 47.94 -0.98 34.81
N ALA A 256 49.23 -0.77 34.51
CA ALA A 256 50.30 -1.70 34.84
C ALA A 256 50.47 -1.87 36.37
N ALA A 257 50.42 -0.78 37.14
CA ALA A 257 50.48 -0.80 38.60
C ALA A 257 49.25 -1.51 39.20
N LYS A 258 48.06 -1.29 38.64
CA LYS A 258 46.82 -1.98 39.05
C LYS A 258 46.88 -3.48 38.77
N ARG A 259 47.49 -3.90 37.66
CA ARG A 259 47.71 -5.32 37.34
C ARG A 259 48.69 -5.98 38.31
N ARG A 260 49.80 -5.31 38.67
CA ARG A 260 50.75 -5.79 39.69
C ARG A 260 50.12 -5.93 41.08
N LYS A 261 49.32 -4.94 41.51
CA LYS A 261 48.61 -5.03 42.79
C LYS A 261 47.62 -6.20 42.86
N LYS A 262 47.01 -6.57 41.72
CA LYS A 262 46.08 -7.70 41.61
C LYS A 262 46.80 -9.06 41.63
N SER A 263 48.03 -9.15 41.11
CA SER A 263 48.85 -10.37 41.19
C SER A 263 49.43 -10.59 42.59
N ASP A 264 49.87 -9.52 43.28
CA ASP A 264 50.43 -9.63 44.63
C ASP A 264 49.37 -10.03 45.66
N THR A 265 48.12 -9.60 45.50
CA THR A 265 47.00 -10.08 46.34
C THR A 265 46.60 -11.52 46.06
N ALA A 266 46.91 -12.06 44.87
CA ALA A 266 46.63 -13.46 44.54
C ALA A 266 47.72 -14.41 45.10
N ALA A 267 48.99 -14.00 45.06
CA ALA A 267 50.10 -14.78 45.61
C ALA A 267 50.09 -14.87 47.15
N MET A 268 49.45 -13.93 47.84
CA MET A 268 49.36 -13.89 49.32
C MET A 268 48.27 -14.83 49.89
N VAL A 269 47.39 -15.37 49.04
CA VAL A 269 46.31 -16.30 49.44
C VAL A 269 46.75 -17.77 49.33
N GLU A 270 47.81 -18.08 48.57
CA GLU A 270 48.31 -19.46 48.38
C GLU A 270 49.39 -19.88 49.41
N GLY A 271 49.79 -19.00 50.33
CA GLY A 271 50.84 -19.27 51.33
C GLY A 271 50.35 -19.68 52.73
N ALA A 272 49.07 -19.98 52.92
CA ALA A 272 48.47 -20.18 54.26
C ALA A 272 48.00 -21.62 54.57
N ASP A 273 48.21 -22.60 53.67
CA ASP A 273 47.82 -23.99 53.90
C ASP A 273 49.02 -24.96 53.77
N SER A 274 49.92 -24.93 54.76
CA SER A 274 50.76 -26.09 55.08
C SER A 274 51.09 -26.05 56.57
N ASP A 275 50.27 -26.71 57.39
CA ASP A 275 50.67 -27.44 58.60
C ASP A 275 49.43 -27.95 59.35
N SER A 276 49.10 -29.24 59.15
CA SER A 276 49.12 -30.23 60.22
C SER A 276 48.43 -31.51 59.74
N ASP A 277 49.27 -32.44 59.28
CA ASP A 277 48.99 -33.87 59.24
C ASP A 277 48.70 -34.44 60.64
N GLY A 278 47.93 -35.53 60.64
CA GLY A 278 48.04 -36.63 61.61
C GLY A 278 47.00 -36.65 62.73
N CYS A 279 46.48 -37.80 63.18
CA CYS A 279 46.56 -39.18 62.73
C CYS A 279 45.70 -39.98 63.74
N TRP A 280 44.89 -40.92 63.23
CA TRP A 280 44.23 -42.07 63.90
C TRP A 280 43.24 -41.84 65.05
#